data_AF-A0A1K0GIT9-F1
#
_entry.id   AF-A0A1K0GIT9-F1
#
_cell.length_a   1.000
_cell.length_b   1.000
_cell.length_c   1.000
_cell.angle_alpha   90.00
_cell.angle_beta   90.00
_cell.angle_gamma   90.00
#
_symmetry.space_group_name_H-M   'P 1'
#
loop_
_entity.id
_entity.type
_entity.pdbx_description
1 polymer ?
#
loop_
_entity_poly.entity_id
_entity_poly.type
_entity_poly.pdbx_seq_one_letter_code
_entity_poly.pdbx_strand_id
1 'polypeptide(L)'
;MNPEILDMAGGDSYRARAIDRLLASIADGPNAVLREMASGVRKGDLSLRDAASSSIYSEALADQFDTFWQRYQTLTAEEQQDLLAEGHRFIEQSEPTEPDEAGGITP
;
A
#
# COMPACT_ATOMS: atom_id res chain seq x y z
N MET A 1 -2.17 8.62 9.43
CA MET A 1 -1.83 8.43 8.01
C MET A 1 -0.90 9.57 7.61
N ASN A 2 0.29 9.26 7.07
CA ASN A 2 1.25 10.26 6.60
C ASN A 2 0.61 11.06 5.42
N PRO A 3 0.61 12.41 5.43
CA PRO A 3 -0.01 13.22 4.38
C PRO A 3 0.59 12.99 2.99
N GLU A 4 1.85 12.56 2.89
CA GLU A 4 2.48 12.19 1.62
C GLU A 4 1.79 10.98 0.96
N ILE A 5 1.26 10.05 1.75
CA ILE A 5 0.53 8.88 1.22
C ILE A 5 -0.75 9.34 0.49
N LEU A 6 -1.43 10.36 1.03
CA LEU A 6 -2.62 10.93 0.40
C LEU A 6 -2.28 11.70 -0.88
N ASP A 7 -1.17 12.44 -0.87
CA ASP A 7 -0.64 13.13 -2.06
C ASP A 7 -0.31 12.13 -3.17
N MET A 8 0.39 11.04 -2.83
CA MET A 8 0.70 9.96 -3.77
C MET A 8 -0.52 9.23 -4.30
N ALA A 9 -1.57 9.12 -3.49
CA ALA A 9 -2.85 8.58 -3.92
C ALA A 9 -3.63 9.53 -4.85
N GLY A 10 -3.11 10.71 -5.18
CA GLY A 10 -3.78 11.71 -5.99
C GLY A 10 -4.95 12.38 -5.26
N GLY A 11 -4.88 12.45 -3.92
CA GLY A 11 -5.97 12.94 -3.07
C GLY A 11 -7.07 11.91 -2.81
N ASP A 12 -6.96 10.70 -3.37
CA ASP A 12 -7.92 9.63 -3.16
C ASP A 12 -7.69 8.95 -1.80
N SER A 13 -8.59 9.22 -0.85
CA SER A 13 -8.50 8.66 0.51
C SER A 13 -8.63 7.13 0.57
N TYR A 14 -9.27 6.50 -0.42
CA TYR A 14 -9.43 5.05 -0.51
C TYR A 14 -8.10 4.41 -0.86
N ARG A 15 -7.46 4.93 -1.92
CA ARG A 15 -6.14 4.50 -2.35
C ARG A 15 -5.09 4.77 -1.28
N ALA A 16 -5.17 5.90 -0.60
CA ALA A 16 -4.27 6.23 0.51
C ALA A 16 -4.34 5.20 1.65
N ARG A 17 -5.56 4.74 2.01
CA ARG A 17 -5.75 3.68 3.01
C ARG A 17 -5.25 2.33 2.53
N ALA A 18 -5.47 1.98 1.27
CA ALA A 18 -4.94 0.76 0.68
C ALA A 18 -3.40 0.75 0.74
N ILE A 19 -2.75 1.89 0.42
CA ILE A 19 -1.30 2.06 0.54
C ILE A 19 -0.85 1.92 2.00
N ASP A 20 -1.51 2.56 2.96
CA ASP A 20 -1.15 2.44 4.39
C ASP A 20 -1.26 0.99 4.89
N ARG A 21 -2.29 0.25 4.47
CA ARG A 21 -2.45 -1.19 4.79
C ARG A 21 -1.34 -2.04 4.19
N LEU A 22 -0.96 -1.79 2.93
CA LEU A 22 0.16 -2.49 2.28
C LEU A 22 1.47 -2.21 3.01
N LEU A 23 1.74 -0.96 3.34
CA LEU A 23 2.92 -0.58 4.13
C LEU A 23 2.89 -1.23 5.52
N ALA A 24 1.73 -1.35 6.17
CA ALA A 24 1.60 -2.05 7.44
C ALA A 24 1.99 -3.53 7.28
N SER A 25 1.48 -4.20 6.25
CA SER A 25 1.83 -5.60 5.96
C SER A 25 3.32 -5.79 5.66
N ILE A 26 3.96 -4.85 4.95
CA ILE A 26 5.40 -4.87 4.68
C ILE A 26 6.19 -4.66 5.98
N ALA A 27 5.73 -3.77 6.86
CA ALA A 27 6.35 -3.53 8.16
C ALA A 27 6.30 -4.77 9.09
N ASP A 28 5.30 -5.63 8.94
CA ASP A 28 5.21 -6.90 9.66
C ASP A 28 5.90 -8.06 8.93
N GLY A 29 6.50 -7.79 7.76
CA GLY A 29 7.12 -8.77 6.90
C GLY A 29 8.50 -9.28 7.36
N PRO A 30 9.00 -10.35 6.72
CA PRO A 30 10.27 -10.98 7.08
C PRO A 30 11.50 -10.20 6.60
N ASN A 31 11.38 -9.39 5.55
CA ASN A 31 12.49 -8.62 4.99
C ASN A 31 12.79 -7.39 5.86
N ALA A 32 13.94 -7.40 6.55
CA ALA A 32 14.31 -6.35 7.49
C ALA A 32 14.45 -4.96 6.84
N VAL A 33 14.97 -4.90 5.61
CA VAL A 33 15.18 -3.65 4.85
C VAL A 33 13.83 -3.04 4.46
N LEU A 34 12.91 -3.87 3.94
CA LEU A 34 11.57 -3.40 3.59
C LEU A 34 10.74 -3.04 4.81
N ARG A 35 10.92 -3.74 5.93
CA ARG A 35 10.27 -3.41 7.20
C ARG A 35 10.71 -2.05 7.73
N GLU A 36 12.00 -1.76 7.67
CA GLU A 36 12.55 -0.45 8.04
C GLU A 36 11.94 0.65 7.17
N MET A 37 11.96 0.46 5.85
CA MET A 37 11.39 1.39 4.89
C MET A 37 9.91 1.66 5.16
N ALA A 38 9.10 0.61 5.27
CA ALA A 38 7.67 0.76 5.48
C ALA A 38 7.34 1.39 6.84
N SER A 39 8.13 1.09 7.87
CA SER A 39 7.99 1.73 9.18
C SER A 39 8.35 3.22 9.13
N GLY A 40 9.43 3.58 8.44
CA GLY A 40 9.86 4.97 8.26
C GLY A 40 8.84 5.80 7.48
N VAL A 41 8.31 5.24 6.38
CA VAL A 41 7.27 5.89 5.57
C VAL A 41 6.00 6.13 6.36
N ARG A 42 5.55 5.14 7.14
CA ARG A 42 4.32 5.28 7.94
C ARG A 42 4.46 6.29 9.08
N LYS A 43 5.66 6.40 9.67
CA LYS A 43 5.97 7.39 10.71
C LYS A 43 6.21 8.80 10.17
N GLY A 44 6.53 8.91 8.87
CA GLY A 44 6.91 10.17 8.24
C GLY A 44 8.40 10.52 8.38
N ASP A 45 9.21 9.58 8.88
CA ASP A 45 10.67 9.72 8.99
C ASP A 45 11.37 9.57 7.63
N LEU A 46 10.69 8.95 6.67
CA LEU A 46 11.13 8.70 5.30
C LEU A 46 9.97 9.01 4.37
N SER A 47 10.20 9.69 3.24
CA SER A 47 9.16 9.82 2.23
C SER A 47 9.15 8.59 1.31
N LEU A 48 7.99 8.22 0.79
CA LEU A 48 7.85 7.12 -0.18
C LEU A 48 8.67 7.42 -1.45
N ARG A 49 8.75 8.68 -1.86
CA ARG A 49 9.59 9.13 -2.99
C ARG A 49 11.09 8.96 -2.71
N ASP A 50 11.53 9.26 -1.50
CA ASP A 50 12.93 9.06 -1.08
C ASP A 50 13.24 7.58 -0.93
N ALA A 51 12.28 6.80 -0.43
CA ALA A 51 12.40 5.34 -0.37
C ALA A 51 12.57 4.74 -1.77
N ALA A 52 11.77 5.19 -2.74
CA ALA A 52 11.83 4.69 -4.12
C ALA A 52 13.11 5.10 -4.86
N SER A 53 13.71 6.24 -4.52
CA SER A 53 14.96 6.71 -5.12
C SER A 53 16.22 6.20 -4.43
N SER A 54 16.08 5.61 -3.24
CA SER A 54 17.18 4.97 -2.51
C SER A 54 17.58 3.65 -3.17
N SER A 55 18.86 3.48 -3.51
CA SER A 55 19.39 2.21 -4.04
C SER A 55 19.14 1.03 -3.10
N ILE A 56 19.24 1.26 -1.79
CA ILE A 56 19.05 0.23 -0.75
C ILE A 56 17.63 -0.33 -0.78
N TYR A 57 16.63 0.55 -0.85
CA TYR A 57 15.23 0.14 -0.79
C TYR A 57 14.69 -0.26 -2.16
N SER A 58 15.15 0.38 -3.23
CA SER A 58 14.77 0.05 -4.61
C SER A 58 15.24 -1.34 -5.04
N GLU A 59 16.45 -1.77 -4.65
CA GLU A 59 16.92 -3.15 -4.89
C GLU A 59 16.06 -4.17 -4.14
N ALA A 60 15.80 -3.93 -2.84
CA ALA A 60 14.96 -4.82 -2.04
C ALA A 60 13.50 -4.91 -2.56
N LEU A 61 12.97 -3.82 -3.12
CA LEU A 61 11.66 -3.82 -3.77
C LEU A 61 11.69 -4.56 -5.11
N ALA A 62 12.75 -4.37 -5.90
CA ALA A 62 12.93 -5.03 -7.20
C ALA A 62 13.00 -6.56 -7.04
N ASP A 63 13.74 -7.07 -6.04
CA ASP A 63 13.83 -8.52 -5.77
C ASP A 63 12.46 -9.16 -5.47
N GLN A 64 11.64 -8.47 -4.67
CA GLN A 64 10.28 -8.93 -4.36
C GLN A 64 9.37 -8.83 -5.58
N PHE A 65 9.53 -7.78 -6.38
CA PHE A 65 8.76 -7.60 -7.61
C PHE A 65 9.12 -8.65 -8.65
N ASP A 66 10.39 -8.99 -8.82
CA ASP A 66 10.86 -10.03 -9.74
C ASP A 66 10.28 -11.40 -9.36
N THR A 67 10.25 -11.71 -8.06
CA THR A 67 9.62 -12.93 -7.55
C THR A 67 8.12 -12.97 -7.89
N PHE A 68 7.41 -11.86 -7.69
CA PHE A 68 6.01 -11.73 -8.07
C PHE A 68 5.82 -11.87 -9.59
N TRP A 69 6.65 -11.19 -10.38
CA TRP A 69 6.55 -11.14 -11.83
C TRP A 69 6.78 -12.51 -12.46
N GLN A 70 7.78 -13.25 -11.99
CA GLN A 70 8.02 -14.63 -12.41
C GLN A 70 6.80 -15.52 -12.12
N ARG A 71 6.20 -15.41 -10.93
CA ARG A 71 4.96 -16.13 -10.62
C ARG A 71 3.83 -15.71 -11.55
N TYR A 72 3.63 -14.41 -11.74
CA TYR A 72 2.56 -13.87 -12.58
C TYR A 72 2.63 -14.39 -14.03
N GLN A 73 3.84 -14.50 -14.59
CA GLN A 73 4.06 -15.04 -15.92
C GLN A 73 3.70 -16.52 -16.07
N THR A 74 3.70 -17.29 -14.98
CA THR A 74 3.30 -18.70 -14.99
C THR A 74 1.78 -18.90 -14.96
N LEU A 75 1.02 -17.84 -14.71
CA LEU A 75 -0.43 -17.90 -14.59
C LEU A 75 -1.11 -17.93 -15.95
N THR A 76 -2.21 -18.65 -16.02
CA THR A 76 -3.16 -18.61 -17.13
C THR A 76 -3.87 -17.26 -17.19
N ALA A 77 -4.52 -16.97 -18.33
CA ALA A 77 -5.28 -15.74 -18.50
C ALA A 77 -6.41 -15.59 -17.45
N GLU A 78 -7.04 -16.69 -17.05
CA GLU A 78 -8.09 -16.71 -16.03
C GLU A 78 -7.51 -16.37 -14.64
N GLU A 79 -6.41 -17.01 -14.24
CA GLU A 79 -5.73 -16.72 -12.97
C GLU A 79 -5.18 -15.28 -12.91
N GLN A 80 -4.74 -14.72 -14.04
CA GLN A 80 -4.36 -13.31 -14.13
C GLN A 80 -5.55 -12.38 -13.92
N GLN A 81 -6.72 -12.71 -14.49
CA GLN A 81 -7.95 -11.96 -14.28
C GLN A 81 -8.42 -12.04 -12.82
N ASP A 82 -8.31 -13.21 -12.19
CA ASP A 82 -8.66 -13.40 -10.79
C ASP A 82 -7.77 -12.57 -9.86
N LEU A 83 -6.45 -12.52 -10.12
CA LEU A 83 -5.52 -11.66 -9.39
C LEU A 83 -5.85 -10.17 -9.55
N LEU A 84 -6.20 -9.74 -10.76
CA LEU A 84 -6.63 -8.36 -11.00
C LEU A 84 -7.90 -8.04 -10.21
N ALA A 85 -8.89 -8.94 -10.25
CA ALA A 85 -10.14 -8.79 -9.51
C ALA A 85 -9.90 -8.78 -7.99
N GLU A 86 -8.95 -9.56 -7.47
CA GLU A 86 -8.55 -9.53 -6.06
C GLU A 86 -7.93 -8.18 -5.68
N GLY A 87 -7.06 -7.62 -6.53
CA GLY A 87 -6.49 -6.29 -6.33
C GLY A 87 -7.56 -5.20 -6.29
N HIS A 88 -8.54 -5.25 -7.19
CA HIS A 88 -9.68 -4.32 -7.17
C HIS A 88 -10.48 -4.44 -5.88
N ARG A 89 -10.85 -5.67 -5.48
CA ARG A 89 -11.56 -5.92 -4.21
C ARG A 89 -10.78 -5.43 -3.00
N PHE A 90 -9.46 -5.56 -2.99
CA PHE A 90 -8.63 -5.06 -1.88
C PHE A 90 -8.69 -3.53 -1.74
N ILE A 91 -8.67 -2.81 -2.87
CA ILE A 91 -8.80 -1.36 -2.89
C ILE A 91 -10.22 -0.94 -2.46
N GLU A 92 -11.25 -1.61 -2.97
CA GLU A 92 -12.66 -1.38 -2.59
C GLU A 92 -12.90 -1.67 -1.10
N GLN A 93 -12.32 -2.73 -0.54
CA GLN A 93 -12.39 -3.02 0.90
C GLN A 93 -11.62 -2.01 1.77
N SER A 94 -10.89 -1.09 1.15
CA SER A 94 -10.27 0.05 1.82
C SER A 94 -11.20 1.28 1.88
N GLU A 95 -12.45 1.13 1.40
CA GLU A 95 -13.57 2.02 1.67
C GLU A 95 -13.80 2.21 3.18
N PRO A 96 -14.00 3.46 3.65
CA PRO A 96 -14.57 3.68 4.96
C PRO A 96 -16.02 3.20 4.93
N THR A 97 -16.39 2.42 5.93
CA THR A 97 -17.78 2.28 6.32
C THR A 97 -18.21 3.64 6.87
N GLU A 98 -18.97 4.45 6.11
CA GLU A 98 -19.52 5.73 6.62
C GLU A 98 -21.05 5.66 6.81
N PRO A 99 -21.66 6.48 7.70
CA PRO A 99 -21.07 7.56 8.51
C PRO A 99 -21.34 7.45 10.03
N ASP A 100 -20.52 8.13 10.84
CA ASP A 100 -20.88 8.48 12.22
C ASP A 100 -21.84 9.68 12.19
N GLU A 101 -23.13 9.41 11.98
CA GLU A 101 -24.20 10.33 12.38
C GLU A 101 -24.59 10.05 13.83
N ALA A 102 -24.12 10.86 14.79
CA ALA A 102 -24.88 11.29 15.98
C ALA A 102 -24.08 12.25 16.88
N GLY A 103 -23.95 13.50 16.45
CA GLY A 103 -23.51 14.60 17.30
C GLY A 103 -24.52 15.75 17.27
N GLY A 104 -25.80 15.44 17.53
CA GLY A 104 -26.83 16.48 17.64
C GLY A 104 -26.56 17.38 18.84
N ILE A 105 -26.17 18.63 18.59
CA ILE A 105 -26.51 19.80 19.42
C ILE A 105 -26.66 21.02 18.49
N THR A 106 -27.90 21.35 18.15
CA THR A 106 -28.31 22.73 17.85
C THR A 106 -28.97 23.29 19.13
N PRO A 107 -28.87 24.61 19.38
CA PRO A 107 -28.83 25.22 20.71
C PRO A 107 -30.11 25.09 21.56
#